data_AF-A0A3C1S1K9-F1
#
_entry.id   AF-A0A3C1S1K9-F1
#
_cell.length_a   1.000
_cell.length_b   1.000
_cell.length_c   1.000
_cell.angle_alpha   90.00
_cell.angle_beta   90.00
_cell.angle_gamma   90.00
#
_symmetry.space_group_name_H-M   'P 1'
#
loop_
_entity.id
_entity.type
_entity.pdbx_description
1 polymer ?
#
loop_
_entity_poly.entity_id
_entity_poly.type
_entity_poly.pdbx_seq_one_letter_code
_entity_poly.pdbx_strand_id
1 'polypeptide(L)'
;LQVEKGSFVPLVYTTSGGMGPQCERTHKRIAELVSYKRNEKYADVISHMRTRLRFSLLRSILVAVRGARGKRVRPWDEKGFANIDFNLIPYVKTYEGY
;
A
#
# COMPACT_ATOMS: atom_id res chain seq x y z
N LEU A 1 -25.30 8.57 -0.72
CA LEU A 1 -25.67 7.17 -1.04
C LEU A 1 -25.68 6.37 0.26
N GLN A 2 -26.85 6.04 0.81
CA GLN A 2 -26.96 4.98 1.82
C GLN A 2 -27.14 3.65 1.08
N VAL A 3 -26.13 2.79 1.14
CA VAL A 3 -26.22 1.44 0.58
C VAL A 3 -26.67 0.52 1.70
N GLU A 4 -27.96 0.17 1.73
CA GLU A 4 -28.57 -0.69 2.78
C GLU A 4 -27.94 -2.09 2.89
N LYS A 5 -27.27 -2.57 1.84
CA LYS A 5 -26.65 -3.90 1.75
C LYS A 5 -25.30 -3.88 1.02
N GLY A 6 -24.35 -3.10 1.52
CA GLY A 6 -22.97 -3.10 1.01
C GLY A 6 -22.19 -4.31 1.53
N SER A 7 -21.77 -5.22 0.64
CA SER A 7 -20.84 -6.29 1.01
C SER A 7 -19.41 -5.77 0.92
N PHE A 8 -18.71 -5.71 2.06
CA PHE A 8 -17.29 -5.37 2.11
C PHE A 8 -16.43 -6.64 2.09
N VAL A 9 -15.56 -6.76 1.10
CA VAL A 9 -14.61 -7.88 0.99
C VAL A 9 -13.19 -7.35 1.20
N PRO A 10 -12.60 -7.49 2.39
CA PRO A 10 -11.25 -7.02 2.63
C PRO A 10 -10.22 -7.86 1.87
N LEU A 11 -9.18 -7.20 1.37
CA LEU A 11 -7.98 -7.88 0.90
C LEU A 11 -7.05 -8.08 2.10
N VAL A 12 -7.06 -9.30 2.66
CA VAL A 12 -6.34 -9.64 3.88
C VAL A 12 -4.95 -10.19 3.57
N TYR A 13 -3.95 -9.71 4.31
CA TYR A 13 -2.56 -10.15 4.25
C TYR A 13 -2.05 -10.61 5.61
N THR A 14 -1.14 -11.59 5.62
CA THR A 14 -0.36 -11.91 6.82
C THR A 14 0.78 -10.90 7.00
N THR A 15 1.36 -10.84 8.20
CA THR A 15 2.56 -10.03 8.47
C THR A 15 3.77 -10.45 7.64
N SER A 16 3.84 -11.73 7.24
CA SER A 16 4.84 -12.26 6.31
C SER A 16 4.54 -11.97 4.83
N GLY A 17 3.40 -11.33 4.51
CA GLY A 17 3.01 -10.99 3.13
C GLY A 17 2.30 -12.11 2.37
N GLY A 18 1.78 -13.13 3.08
CA GLY A 18 0.84 -14.11 2.53
C GLY A 18 -0.53 -13.47 2.25
N MET A 19 -1.27 -14.00 1.27
CA MET A 19 -2.54 -13.44 0.82
C MET A 19 -3.70 -14.39 1.14
N GLY A 20 -4.83 -13.85 1.61
CA GLY A 20 -6.07 -14.61 1.70
C GLY A 20 -6.68 -14.94 0.33
N PRO A 21 -7.64 -15.86 0.24
CA PRO A 21 -8.18 -16.36 -1.04
C PRO A 21 -8.75 -15.26 -1.95
N GLN A 22 -9.55 -14.35 -1.39
CA GLN A 22 -10.13 -13.21 -2.13
C GLN A 22 -9.03 -12.24 -2.56
N CYS A 23 -8.05 -11.97 -1.70
CA CYS A 23 -6.90 -11.12 -2.02
C CYS A 23 -6.09 -11.66 -3.20
N GLU A 24 -5.80 -12.96 -3.19
CA GLU A 24 -5.04 -13.62 -4.24
C GLU A 24 -5.76 -13.57 -5.60
N ARG A 25 -7.07 -13.87 -5.62
CA ARG A 25 -7.90 -13.79 -6.83
C ARG A 25 -7.92 -12.37 -7.40
N THR A 26 -8.08 -11.37 -6.54
CA THR A 26 -8.05 -9.96 -6.93
C THR A 26 -6.68 -9.57 -7.51
N HIS A 27 -5.58 -10.05 -6.93
CA HIS A 27 -4.23 -9.78 -7.47
C HIS A 27 -4.01 -10.36 -8.86
N LYS A 28 -4.41 -11.62 -9.06
CA LYS A 28 -4.35 -12.27 -10.38
C LYS A 28 -5.16 -11.48 -11.41
N ARG A 29 -6.40 -11.11 -11.05
CA ARG A 29 -7.28 -10.35 -11.95
C ARG A 29 -6.71 -8.97 -12.31
N ILE A 30 -6.18 -8.23 -11.33
CA ILE A 30 -5.58 -6.91 -11.60
C ILE A 30 -4.32 -7.07 -12.47
N ALA A 31 -3.47 -8.06 -12.19
CA ALA A 31 -2.26 -8.29 -12.97
C ALA A 31 -2.58 -8.67 -14.43
N GLU A 32 -3.62 -9.48 -14.67
CA GLU A 32 -4.14 -9.77 -16.02
C GLU A 32 -4.58 -8.50 -16.74
N LEU A 33 -5.40 -7.66 -16.09
CA LEU A 33 -5.91 -6.42 -16.69
C LEU A 33 -4.79 -5.43 -17.00
N VAL A 34 -3.79 -5.33 -16.10
CA VAL A 34 -2.63 -4.44 -16.30
C VAL A 34 -1.73 -4.97 -17.42
N SER A 35 -1.43 -6.27 -17.42
CA SER A 35 -0.65 -6.94 -18.47
C SER A 35 -1.29 -6.73 -19.84
N TYR A 36 -2.60 -6.93 -19.95
CA TYR A 36 -3.35 -6.68 -21.18
C TYR A 36 -3.31 -5.19 -21.59
N LYS A 37 -3.59 -4.28 -20.64
CA LYS A 37 -3.63 -2.83 -20.93
C LYS A 37 -2.27 -2.26 -21.34
N ARG A 38 -1.17 -2.81 -20.81
CA ARG A 38 0.20 -2.32 -21.05
C ARG A 38 0.96 -3.14 -22.08
N ASN A 39 0.38 -4.24 -22.57
CA ASN A 39 1.06 -5.23 -23.40
C ASN A 39 2.38 -5.74 -22.79
N GLU A 40 2.37 -5.93 -21.47
CA GLU A 40 3.51 -6.44 -20.69
C GLU A 40 3.27 -7.92 -20.35
N LYS A 41 4.33 -8.70 -20.10
CA LYS A 41 4.17 -10.10 -19.68
C LYS A 41 3.52 -10.16 -18.30
N TYR A 42 2.47 -10.97 -18.17
CA TYR A 42 1.77 -11.17 -16.90
C TYR A 42 2.71 -11.54 -15.74
N ALA A 43 3.69 -12.41 -16.00
CA ALA A 43 4.66 -12.85 -15.00
C ALA A 43 5.45 -11.67 -14.40
N ASP A 44 5.86 -10.71 -15.23
CA ASP A 44 6.60 -9.53 -14.81
C ASP A 44 5.69 -8.58 -14.02
N VAL A 45 4.47 -8.36 -14.50
CA VAL A 45 3.46 -7.52 -13.82
C VAL A 45 3.12 -8.05 -12.44
N ILE A 46 2.77 -9.34 -12.32
CA ILE A 46 2.38 -9.91 -11.03
C ILE A 46 3.58 -10.00 -10.06
N SER A 47 4.77 -10.27 -10.58
CA SER A 47 6.01 -10.25 -9.78
C SER A 47 6.30 -8.85 -9.23
N HIS A 48 6.20 -7.83 -10.08
CA HIS A 48 6.38 -6.44 -9.69
C HIS A 48 5.35 -5.99 -8.65
N MET A 49 4.06 -6.29 -8.87
CA MET A 49 2.99 -5.99 -7.91
C MET A 49 3.23 -6.63 -6.54
N ARG A 50 3.52 -7.94 -6.51
CA ARG A 50 3.82 -8.67 -5.26
C ARG A 50 5.03 -8.09 -4.53
N THR A 51 6.07 -7.75 -5.28
CA THR A 51 7.30 -7.18 -4.73
C THR A 51 7.02 -5.83 -4.07
N ARG A 52 6.36 -4.91 -4.78
CA ARG A 52 6.00 -3.59 -4.23
C ARG A 52 5.13 -3.71 -2.99
N LEU A 53 4.14 -4.60 -3.02
CA LEU A 53 3.25 -4.80 -1.89
C LEU A 53 3.97 -5.36 -0.66
N ARG A 54 4.88 -6.33 -0.84
CA ARG A 54 5.71 -6.86 0.26
C ARG A 54 6.58 -5.78 0.90
N PHE A 55 7.22 -4.92 0.11
CA PHE A 55 7.98 -3.80 0.65
C PHE A 55 7.11 -2.82 1.42
N SER A 56 5.92 -2.49 0.91
CA SER A 56 4.98 -1.63 1.62
C SER A 56 4.50 -2.26 2.93
N LEU A 57 4.15 -3.55 2.93
CA LEU A 57 3.74 -4.26 4.13
C LEU A 57 4.86 -4.30 5.18
N LEU A 58 6.09 -4.61 4.77
CA LEU A 58 7.24 -4.62 5.68
C LEU A 58 7.44 -3.24 6.35
N ARG A 59 7.31 -2.17 5.57
CA ARG A 59 7.40 -0.79 6.09
C ARG A 59 6.27 -0.47 7.06
N SER A 60 5.04 -0.85 6.73
CA SER A 60 3.89 -0.70 7.63
C SER A 60 4.09 -1.45 8.94
N ILE A 61 4.57 -2.69 8.88
CA ILE A 61 4.82 -3.52 10.07
C ILE A 61 5.95 -2.92 10.89
N LEU A 62 7.04 -2.48 10.25
CA LEU A 62 8.15 -1.83 10.94
C LEU A 62 7.68 -0.59 11.71
N VAL A 63 6.85 0.25 11.09
CA VAL A 63 6.27 1.43 11.74
C VAL A 63 5.32 1.05 12.88
N ALA A 64 4.44 0.06 12.65
CA ALA A 64 3.49 -0.41 13.66
C ALA A 64 4.21 -0.98 14.90
N VAL A 65 5.28 -1.74 14.71
CA VAL A 65 6.08 -2.34 15.79
C VAL A 65 6.96 -1.29 16.48
N ARG A 66 7.59 -0.37 15.73
CA ARG A 66 8.39 0.72 16.30
C ARG A 66 7.54 1.64 17.20
N GLY A 67 6.27 1.82 16.84
CA GLY A 67 5.35 2.76 17.47
C GLY A 67 5.70 4.22 17.16
N ALA A 68 4.77 5.12 17.45
CA ALA A 68 5.02 6.56 17.37
C ALA A 68 5.83 7.01 18.59
N ARG A 69 7.00 7.62 18.38
CA ARG A 69 7.80 8.26 19.43
C ARG A 69 7.82 9.78 19.18
N GLY A 70 7.11 10.55 19.99
CA GLY A 70 7.00 12.01 19.87
C GLY A 70 5.71 12.58 20.47
N LYS A 71 5.60 13.91 20.57
CA LYS A 71 4.34 14.58 20.98
C LYS A 71 3.28 14.28 19.90
N ARG A 72 2.12 13.75 20.30
CA ARG A 72 0.97 13.56 19.39
C ARG A 72 0.58 14.93 18.81
N VAL A 73 0.82 15.13 17.52
CA VAL A 73 0.23 16.24 16.77
C VAL A 73 -1.28 16.02 16.79
N ARG A 74 -2.05 17.10 17.02
CA ARG A 74 -3.50 16.97 17.16
C ARG A 74 -4.11 16.52 15.82
N PRO A 75 -5.12 15.64 15.82
CA PRO A 75 -5.66 15.01 14.60
C PRO A 75 -6.20 15.99 13.54
N TRP A 76 -6.41 17.26 13.92
CA TRP A 76 -7.03 18.30 13.10
C TRP A 76 -6.01 19.19 12.37
N ASP A 77 -4.72 19.08 12.71
CA ASP A 77 -3.64 19.91 12.14
C ASP A 77 -2.90 19.22 10.98
N GLU A 78 -3.12 17.93 10.77
CA GLU A 78 -2.46 17.17 9.70
C GLU A 78 -3.41 16.87 8.55
N LYS A 79 -2.93 17.09 7.32
CA LYS A 79 -3.47 16.52 6.07
C LYS A 79 -3.36 14.98 6.16
N GLY A 80 -4.20 14.39 6.99
CA GLY A 80 -4.16 12.99 7.39
C GLY A 80 -4.30 12.08 6.18
N PHE A 81 -3.48 11.03 6.17
CA PHE A 81 -3.41 9.96 5.17
C PHE A 81 -2.66 10.25 3.86
N ALA A 82 -2.47 11.51 3.44
CA ALA A 82 -1.67 11.79 2.24
C ALA A 82 -0.17 11.58 2.48
N ASN A 83 0.29 11.83 3.72
CA ASN A 83 1.67 11.62 4.16
C ASN A 83 1.77 10.39 5.07
N ILE A 84 1.45 9.19 4.56
CA ILE A 84 2.03 7.98 5.14
C ILE A 84 3.45 7.84 4.60
N ASP A 85 4.28 8.86 4.87
CA ASP A 85 5.70 8.71 4.79
C ASP A 85 6.08 7.84 5.99
N PHE A 86 6.52 6.62 5.73
CA PHE A 86 6.86 5.62 6.74
C PHE A 86 8.07 6.01 7.63
N ASN A 87 8.37 7.31 7.76
CA ASN A 87 9.61 7.85 8.35
C ASN A 87 10.87 7.16 7.81
N LEU A 88 10.80 6.67 6.58
CA LEU A 88 11.98 6.41 5.75
C LEU A 88 12.40 7.79 5.29
N ILE A 89 13.70 8.10 5.45
CA ILE A 89 14.29 9.40 5.08
C ILE A 89 13.58 9.91 3.82
N PRO A 90 12.88 11.05 3.89
CA PRO A 90 12.13 11.56 2.74
C PRO A 90 13.11 11.63 1.58
N TYR A 91 12.69 11.17 0.40
CA TYR A 91 13.47 11.43 -0.82
C TYR A 91 13.54 12.95 -0.96
N VAL A 92 14.64 13.52 -0.50
CA VAL A 92 14.91 14.95 -0.57
C VAL A 92 14.92 15.27 -2.05
N LYS A 93 13.83 15.84 -2.55
CA LYS A 93 13.86 16.59 -3.80
C LYS A 93 14.62 17.86 -3.49
N THR A 94 15.93 17.79 -3.57
CA THR A 94 16.78 18.96 -3.73
C THR A 94 16.33 19.65 -5.01
N TYR A 95 15.57 20.73 -4.85
CA TYR A 95 15.48 21.76 -5.87
C TYR A 95 16.14 22.99 -5.27
N GLU A 96 17.30 23.30 -5.84
CA GLU A 96 17.96 24.60 -5.76
C GLU A 96 17.02 25.69 -6.29
N GLY A 97 17.13 26.91 -5.74
CA GLY A 97 16.46 28.16 -6.17
C GLY A 97 15.09 28.36 -5.51
N TYR A 98 14.84 29.43 -4.75
CA TYR A 98 15.21 30.84 -4.90
C TYR A 98 15.51 31.49 -3.54
#